data_AF-A0A956VMN1-F1
#
_entry.id   AF-A0A956VMN1-F1
#
_cell.length_a   1.000
_cell.length_b   1.000
_cell.length_c   1.000
_cell.angle_alpha   90.00
_cell.angle_beta   90.00
_cell.angle_gamma   90.00
#
_symmetry.space_group_name_H-M   'P 1'
#
loop_
_entity.id
_entity.type
_entity.pdbx_description
1 polymer ?
#
loop_
_entity_poly.entity_id
_entity_poly.type
_entity_poly.pdbx_seq_one_letter_code
_entity_poly.pdbx_strand_id
1 'polypeptide(L)' 'DRAALTNTILGVSKLVEAHPEIRELDLNPVFAYPDGAVAVDARIVVAEA' A
#
# COMPACT_ATOMS: atom_id res chain seq x y z
N ASP A 1 10.85 -10.10 7.10
CA ASP A 1 9.97 -8.96 7.44
C ASP A 1 10.40 -7.66 6.76
N ARG A 2 11.62 -7.14 6.94
CA ARG A 2 12.06 -5.85 6.36
C ARG A 2 11.93 -5.80 4.85
N ALA A 3 12.39 -6.85 4.16
CA ALA A 3 12.27 -6.95 2.71
C ALA A 3 10.79 -6.97 2.26
N ALA A 4 9.91 -7.62 3.03
CA ALA A 4 8.49 -7.64 2.76
C ALA A 4 7.86 -6.24 2.90
N LEU A 5 8.20 -5.51 3.96
CA LEU A 5 7.75 -4.12 4.11
C LEU A 5 8.29 -3.20 3.01
N THR A 6 9.57 -3.35 2.63
CA THR A 6 10.14 -2.59 1.52
C THR A 6 9.39 -2.87 0.22
N ASN A 7 9.10 -4.13 -0.07
CA ASN A 7 8.33 -4.51 -1.26
C ASN A 7 6.90 -3.95 -1.21
N THR A 8 6.23 -3.97 -0.05
CA THR A 8 4.91 -3.35 0.12
C THR A 8 4.96 -1.86 -0.16
N ILE A 9 5.92 -1.12 0.41
CA ILE A 9 6.05 0.32 0.18
C ILE A 9 6.33 0.63 -1.29
N LEU A 10 7.23 -0.12 -1.94
CA LEU A 10 7.51 0.04 -3.37
C LEU A 10 6.30 -0.29 -4.24
N GLY A 11 5.52 -1.31 -3.88
CA GLY A 11 4.27 -1.67 -4.56
C GLY A 11 3.22 -0.58 -4.45
N VAL A 12 3.04 -0.01 -3.24
CA VAL A 12 2.15 1.13 -3.01
C VAL A 12 2.60 2.35 -3.82
N SER A 13 3.90 2.65 -3.86
CA SER A 13 4.44 3.76 -4.69
C SER A 13 4.08 3.60 -6.16
N LYS A 14 4.28 2.39 -6.71
CA LYS A 14 3.93 2.10 -8.11
C LYS A 14 2.42 2.19 -8.36
N LEU A 15 1.60 1.77 -7.40
CA LEU A 15 0.15 1.86 -7.50
C LEU A 15 -0.30 3.32 -7.58
N VAL A 16 0.17 4.18 -6.67
CA VAL A 16 -0.22 5.60 -6.67
C VAL A 16 0.35 6.38 -7.85
N GLU A 17 1.51 5.99 -8.37
CA GLU A 17 2.07 6.55 -9.62
C GLU A 17 1.23 6.18 -10.84
N ALA A 18 0.71 4.95 -10.90
CA ALA A 18 -0.13 4.47 -12.00
C ALA A 18 -1.56 5.03 -11.96
N HIS A 19 -2.02 5.47 -10.79
CA HIS A 19 -3.38 5.93 -10.53
C HIS A 19 -3.37 7.33 -9.90
N PRO A 20 -3.16 8.39 -10.69
CA PRO A 20 -3.08 9.78 -10.19
C PRO A 20 -4.37 10.27 -9.53
N GLU A 21 -5.50 9.58 -9.72
CA GLU A 21 -6.76 9.82 -9.02
C GLU A 21 -6.70 9.49 -7.53
N ILE A 22 -5.78 8.61 -7.09
CA ILE A 22 -5.61 8.26 -5.69
C ILE A 22 -4.99 9.43 -4.95
N ARG A 23 -5.75 10.04 -4.04
CA ARG A 23 -5.28 11.15 -3.19
C ARG A 23 -4.70 10.68 -1.87
N GLU A 24 -5.29 9.64 -1.30
CA GLU A 24 -4.85 9.06 -0.03
C GLU A 24 -4.96 7.54 -0.10
N LEU A 25 -3.97 6.86 0.46
CA LEU A 25 -3.95 5.42 0.64
C LEU A 25 -3.39 5.13 2.03
N ASP A 26 -4.19 4.46 2.85
CA ASP A 26 -3.85 4.05 4.22
C ASP A 26 -3.98 2.53 4.35
N LEU A 27 -2.94 1.88 4.85
CA LEU A 27 -2.91 0.44 5.11
C LEU A 27 -2.66 0.23 6.60
N ASN A 28 -3.66 -0.27 7.34
CA ASN A 28 -3.53 -0.41 8.77
C ASN A 28 -4.46 -1.50 9.37
N PRO A 29 -3.93 -2.56 10.00
CA PRO A 29 -2.52 -2.87 10.19
C PRO A 29 -1.92 -3.59 8.97
N VAL A 30 -0.59 -3.46 8.81
CA VAL A 30 0.21 -4.31 7.92
C VAL A 30 1.04 -5.27 8.75
N PHE A 31 0.80 -6.57 8.58
CA PHE A 31 1.61 -7.62 9.18
C PHE A 31 2.70 -8.05 8.21
N ALA A 32 3.94 -8.07 8.66
CA ALA A 32 5.09 -8.51 7.88
C ALA A 32 5.63 -9.84 8.41
N TYR A 33 5.87 -10.76 7.49
CA TYR A 33 6.37 -12.10 7.72
C TYR A 33 7.70 -12.30 6.97
N PRO A 34 8.40 -13.43 7.15
CA PRO A 34 9.61 -13.74 6.39
C PRO A 34 9.37 -13.87 4.87
N ASP A 35 8.20 -14.32 4.47
CA ASP A 35 7.82 -14.66 3.08
C ASP A 35 6.94 -13.59 2.39
N GLY A 36 6.40 -12.63 3.14
CA GLY A 36 5.55 -11.59 2.57
C GLY A 36 4.98 -10.64 3.61
N ALA A 37 4.06 -9.78 3.18
CA ALA A 37 3.32 -8.89 4.06
C ALA A 37 1.86 -8.82 3.62
N VAL A 38 0.96 -8.64 4.60
CA VAL A 38 -0.49 -8.59 4.39
C VAL A 38 -1.02 -7.34 5.09
N ALA A 39 -1.74 -6.49 4.33
CA ALA A 39 -2.59 -5.46 4.89
C ALA A 39 -3.95 -6.08 5.21
N VAL A 40 -4.40 -5.95 6.46
CA VAL A 40 -5.69 -6.53 6.89
C VAL A 40 -6.86 -5.61 6.54
N ASP A 41 -6.60 -4.31 6.53
CA ASP A 41 -7.52 -3.28 6.10
C ASP A 41 -6.78 -2.29 5.18
N ALA A 42 -7.54 -1.68 4.28
CA ALA A 42 -7.05 -0.66 3.37
C ALA A 42 -8.15 0.37 3.09
N ARG A 43 -7.81 1.65 3.21
CA ARG A 43 -8.67 2.77 2.80
C ARG A 43 -8.00 3.53 1.67
N ILE A 44 -8.77 3.80 0.61
CA ILE A 44 -8.35 4.61 -0.53
C ILE A 44 -9.33 5.76 -0.69
N VAL A 45 -8.80 6.97 -0.82
CA VAL A 45 -9.57 8.17 -1.17
C VAL A 45 -9.18 8.58 -2.58
N VAL A 46 -10.18 8.71 -3.45
CA VAL A 46 -10.00 9.13 -4.84
C VAL A 46 -10.50 10.57 -5.02
N ALA A 47 -9.87 11.32 -5.92
CA ALA A 47 -10.37 12.64 -6.31
C ALA A 47 -11.71 12.50 -7.04
N GLU A 48 -12.65 13.42 -6.79
CA GLU A 48 -13.81 13.58 -7.66
C GLU A 48 -13.38 14.17 -9.01
N ALA A 49 -14.13 13.81 -10.06
CA ALA A 49 -13.90 14.23 -11.44
C ALA A 49 -14.22 15.72 -11.67
#